data_AF-A0A7W0W6X3-F1
#
_entry.id   AF-A0A7W0W6X3-F1
#
_cell.length_a   1.000
_cell.length_b   1.000
_cell.length_c   1.000
_cell.angle_alpha   90.00
_cell.angle_beta   90.00
_cell.angle_gamma   90.00
#
_symmetry.space_group_name_H-M   'P 1'
#
loop_
_entity.id
_entity.type
_entity.pdbx_description
1 polymer ?
#
loop_
_entity_poly.entity_id
_entity_poly.type
_entity_poly.pdbx_seq_one_letter_code
_entity_poly.pdbx_strand_id
1 'polypeptide(L)'
;MTDPASPWVATVATDSSNRGRLAVRVAVALIGGERFKKYLLIEPLLITQAFLIEHRITNMATLIAVLPTLGDSAMAWYDWMDPLLARQGYTAPKVGKRAEDALHESEAQLRRAFDQQSQLIETVRALSTPIMPIFDHVLVLPLIGDIDSNRSQQIMESLLQNIMEQQAEIVIIDITGVLLVDTAIANHLLQTTRAAELLGAECILVGISPEVAQTIVQLGVDLRTLKVYSNLQTGIAYALSRRGLTVARSGR
;
A
#
# COMPACT_ATOMS: atom_id res chain seq x y z
N MET A 1 -17.38 11.13 -31.97
CA MET A 1 -16.86 11.80 -30.77
C MET A 1 -17.78 12.95 -30.36
N THR A 2 -18.09 13.92 -31.22
CA THR A 2 -18.98 15.05 -30.89
C THR A 2 -20.48 14.81 -31.14
N ASP A 3 -20.85 13.69 -31.76
CA ASP A 3 -22.25 13.29 -31.94
C ASP A 3 -22.93 13.00 -30.58
N PRO A 4 -24.12 13.57 -30.28
CA PRO A 4 -24.85 13.33 -29.03
C PRO A 4 -25.18 11.86 -28.73
N ALA A 5 -25.29 11.01 -29.75
CA ALA A 5 -25.51 9.56 -29.59
C ALA A 5 -24.20 8.75 -29.50
N SER A 6 -23.04 9.42 -29.54
CA SER A 6 -21.73 8.74 -29.47
C SER A 6 -21.50 8.17 -28.07
N PRO A 7 -21.09 6.89 -27.94
CA PRO A 7 -20.74 6.29 -26.64
C PRO A 7 -19.40 6.81 -26.09
N TRP A 8 -18.72 7.71 -26.81
CA TRP A 8 -17.43 8.25 -26.44
C TRP A 8 -17.62 9.47 -25.52
N VAL A 9 -17.27 9.31 -24.24
CA VAL A 9 -17.48 10.34 -23.20
C VAL A 9 -16.20 11.14 -22.92
N ALA A 10 -15.05 10.46 -22.87
CA ALA A 10 -13.73 11.08 -22.71
C ALA A 10 -12.61 10.16 -23.19
N THR A 11 -11.44 10.74 -23.49
CA THR A 11 -10.19 10.01 -23.69
C THR A 11 -9.05 10.73 -23.01
N VAL A 12 -8.10 9.97 -22.49
CA VAL A 12 -6.79 10.46 -22.09
C VAL A 12 -5.89 10.38 -23.33
N ALA A 13 -5.31 11.51 -23.75
CA ALA A 13 -4.53 11.60 -24.98
C ALA A 13 -3.18 12.27 -24.75
N THR A 14 -2.19 11.80 -25.50
CA THR A 14 -0.89 12.47 -25.66
C THR A 14 -0.58 12.48 -27.15
N ASP A 15 -0.18 13.63 -27.70
CA ASP A 15 0.26 13.70 -29.09
C ASP A 15 1.61 12.97 -29.25
N SER A 16 1.62 11.94 -30.10
CA SER A 16 2.83 11.18 -30.43
C SER A 16 3.88 12.04 -31.12
N SER A 17 3.46 13.08 -31.87
CA SER A 17 4.35 14.03 -32.52
C SER A 17 5.03 14.94 -31.49
N ASN A 18 4.29 15.38 -30.46
CA ASN A 18 4.83 16.12 -29.32
C ASN A 18 5.86 15.26 -28.54
N ARG A 19 5.56 13.99 -28.28
CA ARG A 19 6.52 13.04 -27.67
C ARG A 19 7.82 12.93 -28.46
N GLY A 20 7.73 12.83 -29.79
CA GLY A 20 8.90 12.76 -30.67
C GLY A 20 9.74 14.04 -30.63
N ARG A 21 9.10 15.21 -30.72
CA ARG A 21 9.79 16.50 -30.62
C ARG A 21 10.47 16.70 -29.27
N LEU A 22 9.82 16.34 -28.16
CA LEU A 22 10.42 16.42 -26.84
C LEU A 22 11.66 15.52 -26.72
N ALA A 23 11.59 14.28 -27.22
CA ALA A 23 12.74 13.37 -27.19
C ALA A 23 13.97 13.94 -27.92
N VAL A 24 13.76 14.54 -29.11
CA VAL A 24 14.83 15.22 -29.86
C VAL A 24 15.37 16.43 -29.08
N ARG A 25 14.48 17.23 -28.47
CA ARG A 25 14.85 18.42 -27.70
C ARG A 25 15.69 18.07 -26.46
N VAL A 26 15.30 17.01 -25.74
CA VAL A 26 16.03 16.48 -24.58
C VAL A 26 17.40 15.96 -24.99
N ALA A 27 17.52 15.29 -26.13
CA ALA A 27 18.82 14.86 -26.66
C ALA A 27 19.75 16.05 -26.96
N VAL A 28 19.22 17.10 -27.58
CA VAL A 28 19.93 18.35 -27.84
C VAL A 28 20.35 19.04 -26.52
N ALA A 29 19.47 19.03 -25.52
CA ALA A 29 19.77 19.60 -24.20
C ALA A 29 20.86 18.82 -23.44
N LEU A 30 20.84 17.48 -23.51
CA LEU A 30 21.92 16.64 -22.96
C LEU A 30 23.28 16.94 -23.61
N ILE A 31 23.30 17.13 -24.94
CA ILE A 31 24.52 17.56 -25.66
C ILE A 31 24.97 18.95 -25.21
N GLY A 32 24.02 19.84 -24.93
CA GLY A 32 24.26 21.17 -24.36
C GLY A 32 24.74 21.18 -22.90
N GLY A 33 24.79 20.01 -22.24
CA GLY A 33 25.26 19.87 -20.85
C GLY A 33 24.17 19.90 -19.78
N GLU A 34 22.89 19.95 -20.18
CA GLU A 34 21.76 19.95 -19.26
C GLU A 34 21.57 18.59 -18.58
N ARG A 35 21.08 18.59 -17.32
CA ARG A 35 20.81 17.37 -16.55
C ARG A 35 19.31 17.17 -16.35
N PHE A 36 18.87 15.91 -16.41
CA PHE A 36 17.47 15.53 -16.26
C PHE A 36 17.28 14.49 -15.16
N LYS A 37 16.05 14.41 -14.63
CA LYS A 37 15.60 13.26 -13.84
C LYS A 37 15.59 12.01 -14.73
N LYS A 38 15.68 10.81 -14.14
CA LYS A 38 15.71 9.52 -14.86
C LYS A 38 14.52 9.31 -15.81
N TYR A 39 13.40 10.01 -15.56
CA TYR A 39 12.20 9.99 -16.36
C TYR A 39 11.68 11.41 -16.57
N LEU A 40 11.17 11.68 -17.78
CA LEU A 40 10.39 12.87 -18.10
C LEU A 40 8.95 12.44 -18.39
N LEU A 41 8.02 12.93 -17.59
CA LEU A 41 6.61 12.63 -17.74
C LEU A 41 5.96 13.72 -18.60
N ILE A 42 5.33 13.34 -19.70
CA ILE A 42 4.41 14.23 -20.41
C ILE A 42 3.03 13.96 -19.83
N GLU A 43 2.42 14.97 -19.22
CA GLU A 43 1.08 14.84 -18.68
C GLU A 43 0.09 14.55 -19.81
N PRO A 44 -0.67 13.46 -19.73
CA PRO A 44 -1.67 13.18 -20.73
C PRO A 44 -2.90 14.06 -20.47
N LEU A 45 -3.49 14.59 -21.53
CA LEU A 45 -4.62 15.50 -21.44
C LEU A 45 -5.93 14.72 -21.53
N LEU A 46 -6.84 15.00 -20.60
CA LEU A 46 -8.22 14.51 -20.69
C LEU A 46 -8.99 15.36 -21.69
N ILE A 47 -9.47 14.74 -22.76
CA ILE A 47 -10.33 15.37 -23.74
C ILE A 47 -11.72 14.77 -23.55
N THR A 48 -12.69 15.58 -23.17
CA THR A 48 -14.07 15.15 -22.97
C THR A 48 -14.93 15.50 -24.19
N GLN A 49 -16.01 14.76 -24.39
CA GLN A 49 -17.02 15.07 -25.39
C GLN A 49 -17.64 16.45 -25.18
N ALA A 50 -17.95 16.79 -23.92
CA ALA A 50 -18.48 18.11 -23.57
C ALA A 50 -17.53 19.24 -24.02
N PHE A 51 -16.23 19.10 -23.75
CA PHE A 51 -15.22 20.06 -24.18
C PHE A 51 -15.16 20.23 -25.70
N LEU A 52 -15.17 19.13 -26.46
CA LEU A 52 -15.14 19.18 -27.92
C LEU A 52 -16.39 19.87 -28.50
N ILE A 53 -17.56 19.62 -27.90
CA ILE A 53 -18.83 20.24 -28.31
C ILE A 53 -18.84 21.73 -27.97
N GLU A 54 -18.47 22.10 -26.74
CA GLU A 54 -18.41 23.48 -26.26
C GLU A 54 -17.52 24.36 -27.14
N HIS A 55 -16.34 23.85 -27.49
CA HIS A 55 -15.37 24.56 -28.32
C HIS A 55 -15.53 24.31 -29.83
N ARG A 56 -16.60 23.61 -30.25
CA ARG A 56 -16.91 23.29 -31.67
C ARG A 56 -15.74 22.65 -32.42
N ILE A 57 -15.00 21.77 -31.74
CA ILE A 57 -13.84 21.09 -32.29
C ILE A 57 -14.30 20.02 -33.27
N THR A 58 -13.83 20.12 -34.51
CA THR A 58 -14.19 19.17 -35.60
C THR A 58 -12.98 18.49 -36.22
N ASN A 59 -11.77 18.96 -35.92
CA ASN A 59 -10.52 18.42 -36.46
C ASN A 59 -9.33 18.69 -35.53
N MET A 60 -8.20 18.03 -35.79
CA MET A 60 -6.99 18.15 -34.98
C MET A 60 -6.39 19.57 -34.97
N ALA A 61 -6.50 20.33 -36.06
CA ALA A 61 -5.96 21.69 -36.11
C ALA A 61 -6.70 22.62 -35.15
N THR A 62 -8.03 22.56 -35.14
CA THR A 62 -8.87 23.32 -34.19
C THR A 62 -8.65 22.86 -32.75
N LEU A 63 -8.49 21.54 -32.53
CA LEU A 63 -8.18 20.99 -31.22
C LEU A 63 -6.85 21.53 -30.67
N ILE A 64 -5.79 21.52 -31.48
CA ILE A 64 -4.46 22.01 -31.08
C ILE A 64 -4.47 23.53 -30.85
N ALA A 65 -5.27 24.28 -31.61
CA ALA A 65 -5.40 25.73 -31.39
C ALA A 65 -6.05 26.07 -30.03
N VAL A 66 -7.03 25.28 -29.58
CA VAL A 66 -7.75 25.48 -28.31
C VAL A 66 -7.06 24.77 -27.12
N LEU A 67 -6.32 23.70 -27.39
CA LEU A 67 -5.43 23.02 -26.43
C LEU A 67 -3.97 23.04 -26.92
N PRO A 68 -3.27 24.19 -26.85
CA PRO A 68 -1.88 24.29 -27.33
C PRO A 68 -0.94 23.30 -26.65
N THR A 69 -1.21 22.96 -25.38
CA THR A 69 -0.46 21.99 -24.58
C THR A 69 -0.53 20.55 -25.11
N LEU A 70 -1.55 20.22 -25.92
CA LEU A 70 -1.64 18.92 -26.61
C LEU A 70 -0.56 18.82 -27.68
N GLY A 71 -0.37 19.89 -28.46
CA GLY A 71 0.57 19.93 -29.58
C GLY A 71 2.00 20.29 -29.18
N ASP A 72 2.20 21.15 -28.19
CA ASP A 72 3.53 21.64 -27.82
C ASP A 72 3.76 21.54 -26.32
N SER A 73 4.64 20.61 -25.92
CA SER A 73 5.11 20.53 -24.55
C SER A 73 6.05 21.69 -24.29
N ALA A 74 5.79 22.39 -23.20
CA ALA A 74 6.63 23.46 -22.74
C ALA A 74 7.85 22.96 -21.93
N MET A 75 8.07 21.64 -21.90
CA MET A 75 9.23 21.01 -21.26
C MET A 75 10.50 21.11 -22.12
N ALA A 76 11.65 21.05 -21.45
CA ALA A 76 12.99 21.01 -22.04
C ALA A 76 13.30 22.19 -22.98
N TRP A 77 12.74 23.37 -22.71
CA TRP A 77 13.19 24.63 -23.28
C TRP A 77 14.19 25.29 -22.34
N TYR A 78 15.25 25.85 -22.91
CA TYR A 78 16.34 26.48 -22.16
C TYR A 78 16.71 27.82 -22.81
N ASP A 79 17.14 28.79 -22.00
CA ASP A 79 17.44 30.15 -22.46
C ASP A 79 18.47 30.18 -23.60
N TRP A 80 19.44 29.26 -23.60
CA TRP A 80 20.46 29.18 -24.65
C TRP A 80 19.91 28.73 -26.02
N MET A 81 18.69 28.18 -26.07
CA MET A 81 18.03 27.74 -27.29
C MET A 81 17.30 28.88 -28.01
N ASP A 82 16.90 29.94 -27.30
CA ASP A 82 16.13 31.06 -27.85
C ASP A 82 16.79 31.70 -29.10
N PRO A 83 18.12 31.96 -29.13
CA PRO A 83 18.78 32.51 -30.32
C PRO A 83 18.76 31.57 -31.52
N LEU A 84 18.71 30.25 -31.31
CA LEU A 84 18.66 29.24 -32.38
C LEU A 84 17.25 29.17 -33.00
N LEU A 85 16.23 29.27 -32.15
CA LEU A 85 14.83 29.21 -32.56
C LEU A 85 14.39 30.48 -33.29
N ALA A 86 14.84 31.65 -32.80
CA ALA A 86 14.54 32.94 -33.41
C ALA A 86 15.02 33.04 -34.87
N ARG A 87 16.13 32.37 -35.21
CA ARG A 87 16.64 32.29 -36.59
C ARG A 87 15.71 31.55 -37.56
N GLN A 88 14.85 30.68 -37.03
CA GLN A 88 13.86 29.92 -37.79
C GLN A 88 12.45 30.51 -37.65
N GLY A 89 12.32 31.70 -37.04
CA GLY A 89 11.02 32.34 -36.80
C GLY A 89 10.14 31.60 -35.78
N TYR A 90 10.72 30.72 -34.96
CA TYR A 90 10.00 29.97 -33.94
C TYR A 90 10.22 30.59 -32.55
N THR A 91 9.15 30.67 -31.75
CA THR A 91 9.20 31.15 -30.36
C THR A 91 8.78 30.02 -29.43
N ALA A 92 9.64 29.66 -28.46
CA ALA A 92 9.33 28.63 -27.50
C ALA A 92 8.11 29.03 -26.64
N PRO A 93 7.15 28.12 -26.38
CA PRO A 93 6.10 28.36 -25.41
C PRO A 93 6.72 28.57 -24.02
N LYS A 94 6.62 29.79 -23.48
CA LYS A 94 7.12 30.11 -22.14
C LYS A 94 6.14 29.59 -21.10
N VAL A 95 6.54 28.60 -20.30
CA VAL A 95 5.81 28.29 -19.06
C VAL A 95 6.01 29.47 -18.13
N GLY A 96 4.93 30.15 -17.77
CA GLY A 96 5.02 31.17 -16.73
C GLY A 96 5.43 30.49 -15.42
N LYS A 97 6.39 31.06 -14.69
CA LYS A 97 6.88 30.59 -13.37
C LYS A 97 5.76 30.11 -12.43
N ARG A 98 4.58 30.75 -12.50
CA ARG A 98 3.35 30.36 -11.78
C ARG A 98 2.85 28.93 -12.06
N ALA A 99 2.99 28.42 -13.28
CA ALA A 99 2.55 27.07 -13.65
C ALA A 99 3.57 26.00 -13.20
N GLU A 100 4.86 26.32 -13.19
CA GLU A 100 5.88 25.46 -12.56
C GLU A 100 5.70 25.40 -11.05
N ASP A 101 5.47 26.56 -10.41
CA ASP A 101 5.20 26.65 -8.98
C ASP A 101 3.92 25.87 -8.60
N ALA A 102 2.85 26.00 -9.40
CA ALA A 102 1.59 25.27 -9.18
C ALA A 102 1.74 23.74 -9.40
N LEU A 103 2.56 23.31 -10.36
CA LEU A 103 2.85 21.89 -10.57
C LEU A 103 3.66 21.32 -9.41
N HIS A 104 4.68 22.03 -8.94
CA HIS A 104 5.46 21.63 -7.77
C HIS A 104 4.62 21.58 -6.49
N GLU A 105 3.70 22.52 -6.31
CA GLU A 105 2.78 22.53 -5.18
C GLU A 105 1.79 21.36 -5.23
N SER A 106 1.27 21.04 -6.42
CA SER A 106 0.41 19.87 -6.66
C SER A 106 1.14 18.54 -6.44
N GLU A 107 2.36 18.39 -6.96
CA GLU A 107 3.21 17.21 -6.72
C GLU A 107 3.51 17.02 -5.22
N ALA A 108 3.79 18.12 -4.51
CA ALA A 108 4.04 18.08 -3.08
C ALA A 108 2.78 17.69 -2.29
N GLN A 109 1.61 18.18 -2.69
CA GLN A 109 0.33 17.80 -2.10
C GLN A 109 0.01 16.32 -2.35
N LEU A 110 0.17 15.82 -3.57
CA LEU A 110 -0.06 14.42 -3.92
C LEU A 110 0.87 13.48 -3.13
N ARG A 111 2.16 13.83 -3.00
CA ARG A 111 3.11 13.07 -2.18
C ARG A 111 2.67 13.03 -0.71
N ARG A 112 2.31 14.17 -0.13
CA ARG A 112 1.82 14.23 1.26
C ARG A 112 0.54 13.39 1.45
N ALA A 113 -0.39 13.46 0.51
CA ALA A 113 -1.62 12.68 0.57
C ALA A 113 -1.35 11.17 0.49
N PHE A 114 -0.41 10.76 -0.38
CA PHE A 114 0.01 9.36 -0.49
C PHE A 114 0.70 8.89 0.79
N ASP A 115 1.65 9.67 1.33
CA ASP A 115 2.36 9.34 2.58
C ASP A 115 1.37 9.24 3.75
N GLN A 116 0.40 10.15 3.82
CA GLN A 116 -0.66 10.12 4.83
C GLN A 116 -1.57 8.89 4.67
N GLN A 117 -1.92 8.51 3.44
CA GLN A 117 -2.69 7.30 3.17
C GLN A 117 -1.91 6.04 3.57
N SER A 118 -0.62 5.97 3.27
CA SER A 118 0.25 4.87 3.68
C SER A 118 0.35 4.77 5.20
N GLN A 119 0.55 5.90 5.90
CA GLN A 119 0.57 5.93 7.38
C GLN A 119 -0.77 5.49 7.98
N LEU A 120 -1.89 5.90 7.40
CA LEU A 120 -3.22 5.44 7.84
C LEU A 120 -3.37 3.93 7.65
N ILE A 121 -2.94 3.39 6.50
CA ILE A 121 -2.96 1.94 6.24
C ILE A 121 -2.08 1.18 7.24
N GLU A 122 -0.87 1.68 7.53
CA GLU A 122 0.01 1.07 8.54
C GLU A 122 -0.58 1.16 9.96
N THR A 123 -1.16 2.31 10.32
CA THR A 123 -1.82 2.50 11.62
C THR A 123 -3.01 1.54 11.76
N VAL A 124 -3.84 1.43 10.72
CA VAL A 124 -4.95 0.48 10.69
C VAL A 124 -4.44 -0.96 10.83
N ARG A 125 -3.35 -1.33 10.16
CA ARG A 125 -2.73 -2.66 10.30
C ARG A 125 -2.21 -2.90 11.72
N ALA A 126 -1.52 -1.93 12.32
CA ALA A 126 -1.02 -2.01 13.70
C ALA A 126 -2.16 -2.15 14.73
N LEU A 127 -3.31 -1.52 14.47
CA LEU A 127 -4.50 -1.61 15.32
C LEU A 127 -5.32 -2.89 15.11
N SER A 128 -5.05 -3.69 14.07
CA SER A 128 -5.93 -4.80 13.67
C SER A 128 -5.77 -6.08 14.49
N THR A 129 -4.70 -6.23 15.27
CA THR A 129 -4.46 -7.39 16.17
C THR A 129 -3.51 -6.99 17.33
N PRO A 130 -3.98 -6.20 18.32
CA PRO A 130 -3.13 -5.77 19.41
C PRO A 130 -2.72 -6.97 20.26
N ILE A 131 -1.42 -7.14 20.50
CA ILE A 131 -0.91 -8.06 21.52
C ILE A 131 -1.19 -7.42 22.88
N MET A 132 -1.97 -8.10 23.71
CA MET A 132 -2.46 -7.54 24.97
C MET A 132 -1.91 -8.32 26.16
N PRO A 133 -1.23 -7.67 27.13
CA PRO A 133 -0.98 -8.28 28.42
C PRO A 133 -2.29 -8.39 29.20
N ILE A 134 -2.63 -9.61 29.62
CA ILE A 134 -3.85 -9.86 30.40
C ILE A 134 -3.55 -10.19 31.86
N PHE A 135 -2.31 -10.56 32.15
CA PHE A 135 -1.81 -10.88 33.48
C PHE A 135 -0.28 -10.83 33.47
N ASP A 136 0.34 -10.83 34.65
CA ASP A 136 1.82 -10.86 34.77
C ASP A 136 2.39 -12.05 33.99
N HIS A 137 3.27 -11.73 33.03
CA HIS A 137 3.93 -12.68 32.13
C HIS A 137 2.98 -13.46 31.19
N VAL A 138 1.74 -12.99 30.97
CA VAL A 138 0.77 -13.61 30.06
C VAL A 138 0.29 -12.63 29.00
N LEU A 139 0.51 -12.99 27.73
CA LEU A 139 0.06 -12.22 26.57
C LEU A 139 -1.06 -12.95 25.82
N VAL A 140 -1.93 -12.16 25.18
CA VAL A 140 -2.93 -12.65 24.22
C VAL A 140 -2.69 -11.98 22.87
N LEU A 141 -2.62 -12.79 21.82
CA LEU A 141 -2.55 -12.38 20.42
C LEU A 141 -3.82 -12.84 19.71
N PRO A 142 -4.84 -11.98 19.55
CA PRO A 142 -5.99 -12.30 18.72
C PRO A 142 -5.65 -12.15 17.24
N LEU A 143 -6.00 -13.14 16.43
CA LEU A 143 -5.86 -13.13 14.98
C LEU A 143 -7.24 -13.01 14.33
N ILE A 144 -7.47 -11.93 13.59
CA ILE A 144 -8.76 -11.58 13.00
C ILE A 144 -8.60 -11.32 11.50
N GLY A 145 -9.51 -11.87 10.70
CA GLY A 145 -9.59 -11.63 9.26
C GLY A 145 -8.54 -12.39 8.45
N ASP A 146 -8.36 -12.00 7.20
CA ASP A 146 -7.46 -12.69 6.28
C ASP A 146 -5.99 -12.46 6.64
N ILE A 147 -5.22 -13.54 6.72
CA ILE A 147 -3.80 -13.52 7.06
C ILE A 147 -3.02 -13.92 5.81
N ASP A 148 -2.20 -13.01 5.29
CA ASP A 148 -1.23 -13.33 4.25
C ASP A 148 0.18 -13.54 4.85
N SER A 149 1.16 -13.90 4.02
CA SER A 149 2.54 -14.13 4.46
C SER A 149 3.20 -12.87 5.04
N ASN A 150 2.92 -11.68 4.50
CA ASN A 150 3.52 -10.43 4.98
C ASN A 150 3.00 -10.09 6.38
N ARG A 151 1.67 -10.16 6.54
CA ARG A 151 1.01 -9.96 7.83
C ARG A 151 1.47 -11.00 8.86
N SER A 152 1.63 -12.27 8.45
CA SER A 152 2.14 -13.32 9.33
C SER A 152 3.54 -13.00 9.87
N GLN A 153 4.43 -12.50 9.01
CA GLN A 153 5.78 -12.11 9.42
C GLN A 153 5.74 -10.93 10.40
N GLN A 154 4.94 -9.90 10.12
CA GLN A 154 4.78 -8.76 11.02
C GLN A 154 4.24 -9.17 12.40
N ILE A 155 3.26 -10.07 12.41
CA ILE A 155 2.71 -10.63 13.66
C ILE A 155 3.79 -11.35 14.45
N MET A 156 4.60 -12.19 13.79
CA MET A 156 5.70 -12.90 14.44
C MET A 156 6.72 -11.93 15.04
N GLU A 157 7.22 -10.97 14.26
CA GLU A 157 8.18 -9.97 14.73
C GLU A 157 7.65 -9.17 15.93
N SER A 158 6.41 -8.70 15.83
CA SER A 158 5.76 -7.96 16.91
C SER A 158 5.55 -8.81 18.16
N LEU A 159 5.17 -10.09 18.01
CA LEU A 159 5.00 -10.99 19.13
C LEU A 159 6.33 -11.24 19.87
N LEU A 160 7.40 -11.55 19.13
CA LEU A 160 8.70 -11.80 19.73
C LEU A 160 9.23 -10.57 20.48
N GLN A 161 9.02 -9.37 19.94
CA GLN A 161 9.35 -8.13 20.63
C GLN A 161 8.55 -7.97 21.93
N ASN A 162 7.23 -8.18 21.89
CA ASN A 162 6.38 -8.08 23.08
C ASN A 162 6.72 -9.13 24.14
N ILE A 163 7.10 -10.35 23.74
CA ILE A 163 7.57 -11.38 24.68
C ILE A 163 8.78 -10.87 25.46
N MET A 164 9.75 -10.25 24.78
CA MET A 164 10.94 -9.70 25.44
C MET A 164 10.61 -8.52 26.34
N GLU A 165 9.83 -7.56 25.84
CA GLU A 165 9.50 -6.32 26.57
C GLU A 165 8.65 -6.59 27.83
N GLN A 166 7.67 -7.49 27.72
CA GLN A 166 6.76 -7.84 28.81
C GLN A 166 7.23 -9.07 29.62
N GLN A 167 8.40 -9.61 29.28
CA GLN A 167 8.97 -10.83 29.86
C GLN A 167 7.94 -11.97 29.90
N ALA A 168 7.20 -12.16 28.82
CA ALA A 168 6.10 -13.10 28.78
C ALA A 168 6.61 -14.54 28.87
N GLU A 169 6.00 -15.34 29.75
CA GLU A 169 6.25 -16.77 29.85
C GLU A 169 5.16 -17.59 29.14
N ILE A 170 3.97 -17.01 28.93
CA ILE A 170 2.85 -17.67 28.25
C ILE A 170 2.24 -16.72 27.23
N VAL A 171 2.02 -17.22 26.02
CA VAL A 171 1.33 -16.52 24.94
C VAL A 171 0.12 -17.32 24.50
N ILE A 172 -1.04 -16.68 24.49
CA ILE A 172 -2.29 -17.25 23.97
C ILE A 172 -2.54 -16.69 22.58
N ILE A 173 -2.48 -17.55 21.56
CA ILE A 173 -2.81 -17.19 20.18
C ILE A 173 -4.27 -17.56 19.94
N ASP A 174 -5.13 -16.58 19.72
CA ASP A 174 -6.56 -16.78 19.49
C ASP A 174 -6.89 -16.65 18.01
N ILE A 175 -7.27 -17.76 17.37
CA ILE A 175 -7.62 -17.81 15.95
C ILE A 175 -9.12 -17.87 15.69
N THR A 176 -9.95 -17.51 16.68
CA THR A 176 -11.43 -17.51 16.53
C THR A 176 -11.89 -16.64 15.35
N GLY A 177 -11.14 -15.58 15.02
CA GLY A 177 -11.44 -14.68 13.91
C GLY A 177 -10.87 -15.09 12.55
N VAL A 178 -10.23 -16.26 12.45
CA VAL A 178 -9.62 -16.78 11.21
C VAL A 178 -10.57 -17.78 10.56
N LEU A 179 -11.10 -17.42 9.38
CA LEU A 179 -12.09 -18.24 8.66
C LEU A 179 -11.45 -19.34 7.80
N LEU A 180 -10.24 -19.08 7.29
CA LEU A 180 -9.53 -19.96 6.37
C LEU A 180 -8.08 -20.08 6.81
N VAL A 181 -7.58 -21.31 6.84
CA VAL A 181 -6.17 -21.60 7.11
C VAL A 181 -5.60 -22.32 5.90
N ASP A 182 -4.51 -21.79 5.35
CA ASP A 182 -3.72 -22.46 4.34
C ASP A 182 -2.41 -23.01 4.94
N THR A 183 -1.59 -23.63 4.09
CA THR A 183 -0.28 -24.16 4.52
C THR A 183 0.69 -23.06 4.97
N ALA A 184 0.56 -21.85 4.44
CA ALA A 184 1.45 -20.74 4.77
C ALA A 184 1.17 -20.22 6.18
N ILE A 185 -0.08 -19.91 6.51
CA ILE A 185 -0.51 -19.47 7.84
C ILE A 185 -0.16 -20.53 8.88
N ALA A 186 -0.45 -21.80 8.60
CA ALA A 186 -0.15 -22.89 9.51
C ALA A 186 1.36 -23.02 9.80
N ASN A 187 2.20 -22.91 8.76
CA ASN A 187 3.66 -22.90 8.93
C ASN A 187 4.15 -21.68 9.72
N HIS A 188 3.58 -20.49 9.48
CA HIS A 188 3.94 -19.29 10.22
C HIS A 188 3.56 -19.39 11.71
N LEU A 189 2.41 -19.99 12.05
CA LEU A 189 2.03 -20.25 13.44
C LEU A 189 3.04 -21.18 14.13
N LEU A 190 3.47 -22.25 13.45
CA LEU A 190 4.48 -23.16 13.97
C LEU A 190 5.86 -22.49 14.14
N GLN A 191 6.28 -21.67 13.16
CA GLN A 191 7.52 -20.91 13.25
C GLN A 191 7.48 -19.91 14.40
N THR A 192 6.38 -19.18 14.54
CA THR A 192 6.15 -18.20 15.60
C THR A 192 6.20 -18.87 16.98
N THR A 193 5.54 -20.02 17.13
CA THR A 193 5.58 -20.85 18.34
C THR A 193 6.99 -21.24 18.71
N ARG A 194 7.76 -21.81 17.77
CA ARG A 194 9.15 -22.23 18.01
C ARG A 194 10.05 -21.05 18.37
N ALA A 195 9.88 -19.92 17.70
CA ALA A 195 10.65 -18.72 17.99
C ALA A 195 10.34 -18.17 19.40
N ALA A 196 9.07 -18.18 19.81
CA ALA A 196 8.66 -17.80 21.16
C ALA A 196 9.22 -18.76 22.22
N GLU A 197 9.22 -20.07 21.96
CA GLU A 197 9.82 -21.08 22.86
C GLU A 197 11.32 -20.86 23.06
N LEU A 198 12.05 -20.45 22.02
CA LEU A 198 13.48 -20.09 22.12
C LEU A 198 13.71 -18.86 23.01
N LEU A 199 12.71 -17.99 23.16
CA LEU A 199 12.73 -16.85 24.08
C LEU A 199 12.20 -17.21 25.48
N GLY A 200 11.85 -18.47 25.72
CA GLY A 200 11.34 -18.95 27.01
C GLY A 200 9.82 -18.78 27.20
N ALA A 201 9.07 -18.45 26.14
CA ALA A 201 7.62 -18.30 26.20
C ALA A 201 6.89 -19.54 25.65
N GLU A 202 5.97 -20.09 26.44
CA GLU A 202 5.09 -21.18 26.06
C GLU A 202 3.89 -20.65 25.26
N CYS A 203 3.79 -21.02 24.00
CA CYS A 203 2.63 -20.66 23.16
C CYS A 203 1.51 -21.70 23.28
N ILE A 204 0.27 -21.22 23.40
CA ILE A 204 -0.95 -22.04 23.32
C ILE A 204 -1.87 -21.47 22.25
N LEU A 205 -2.60 -22.35 21.57
CA LEU A 205 -3.55 -21.98 20.52
C LEU A 205 -4.99 -22.19 21.00
N VAL A 206 -5.86 -21.24 20.71
CA VAL A 206 -7.29 -21.30 21.05
C VAL A 206 -8.17 -20.90 19.88
N GLY A 207 -9.44 -21.29 19.91
CA GLY A 207 -10.43 -20.79 18.95
C GLY A 207 -10.44 -21.50 17.59
N ILE A 208 -9.95 -22.74 17.52
CA ILE A 208 -9.99 -23.53 16.27
C ILE A 208 -11.45 -23.92 15.97
N SER A 209 -12.00 -23.45 14.84
CA SER A 209 -13.33 -23.88 14.38
C SER A 209 -13.28 -25.31 13.81
N PRO A 210 -14.43 -26.01 13.72
CA PRO A 210 -14.50 -27.33 13.10
C PRO A 210 -13.98 -27.35 11.65
N GLU A 211 -14.26 -26.32 10.86
CA GLU A 211 -13.84 -26.18 9.47
C GLU A 211 -12.31 -26.03 9.40
N VAL A 212 -11.74 -25.14 10.23
CA VAL A 212 -10.29 -24.93 10.30
C VAL A 212 -9.58 -26.20 10.75
N ALA A 213 -10.12 -26.92 11.73
CA ALA A 213 -9.55 -28.18 12.20
C ALA A 213 -9.50 -29.23 11.07
N GLN A 214 -10.57 -29.36 10.27
CA GLN A 214 -10.59 -30.24 9.11
C GLN A 214 -9.53 -29.84 8.08
N THR A 215 -9.41 -28.55 7.78
CA THR A 215 -8.40 -28.05 6.85
C THR A 215 -6.98 -28.34 7.33
N ILE A 216 -6.66 -28.08 8.59
CA ILE A 216 -5.34 -28.40 9.18
C ILE A 216 -4.98 -29.88 9.01
N VAL A 217 -5.95 -30.78 9.26
CA VAL A 217 -5.76 -32.23 9.07
C VAL A 217 -5.54 -32.58 7.60
N GLN A 218 -6.33 -32.00 6.68
CA GLN A 218 -6.19 -32.22 5.23
C GLN A 218 -4.84 -31.74 4.69
N LEU A 219 -4.34 -30.62 5.22
CA LEU A 219 -3.04 -30.06 4.86
C LEU A 219 -1.86 -30.88 5.42
N GLY A 220 -2.11 -31.82 6.32
CA GLY A 220 -1.06 -32.64 6.94
C GLY A 220 -0.16 -31.85 7.90
N VAL A 221 -0.63 -30.73 8.44
CA VAL A 221 0.12 -29.91 9.40
C VAL A 221 0.13 -30.59 10.76
N ASP A 222 1.33 -30.83 11.30
CA ASP A 222 1.49 -31.43 12.62
C ASP A 222 1.51 -30.38 13.73
N LEU A 223 0.38 -30.26 14.44
CA LEU A 223 0.24 -29.39 15.62
C LEU A 223 0.49 -30.10 16.95
N ARG A 224 0.98 -31.36 16.97
CA ARG A 224 1.12 -32.12 18.23
C ARG A 224 2.06 -31.47 19.24
N THR A 225 2.98 -30.63 18.79
CA THR A 225 3.89 -29.88 19.66
C THR A 225 3.24 -28.65 20.29
N LEU A 226 2.08 -28.20 19.77
CA LEU A 226 1.37 -27.02 20.23
C LEU A 226 0.21 -27.42 21.13
N LYS A 227 0.10 -26.79 22.30
CA LYS A 227 -1.07 -27.00 23.17
C LYS A 227 -2.27 -26.26 22.59
N VAL A 228 -3.36 -26.98 22.41
CA VAL A 228 -4.60 -26.45 21.85
C VAL A 228 -5.71 -26.52 22.90
N TYR A 229 -6.45 -25.42 23.05
CA TYR A 229 -7.67 -25.38 23.86
C TYR A 229 -8.86 -24.91 23.01
N SER A 230 -10.07 -25.22 23.47
CA SER A 230 -11.30 -24.94 22.72
C SER A 230 -11.56 -23.44 22.54
N ASN A 231 -11.25 -22.62 23.53
CA ASN A 231 -11.54 -21.18 23.52
C ASN A 231 -10.59 -20.41 24.44
N LEU A 232 -10.64 -19.08 24.30
CA LEU A 232 -9.83 -18.15 25.07
C LEU A 232 -10.01 -18.32 26.59
N GLN A 233 -11.24 -18.57 27.06
CA GLN A 233 -11.52 -18.76 28.49
C GLN A 233 -10.72 -19.94 29.07
N THR A 234 -10.68 -21.07 28.35
CA THR A 234 -9.93 -22.26 28.77
C THR A 234 -8.42 -22.03 28.69
N GLY A 235 -7.96 -21.30 27.66
CA GLY A 235 -6.56 -20.88 27.54
C GLY A 235 -6.10 -19.98 28.69
N ILE A 236 -6.92 -19.00 29.08
CA ILE A 236 -6.65 -18.11 30.23
C ILE A 236 -6.61 -18.91 31.53
N ALA A 237 -7.57 -19.81 31.75
CA ALA A 237 -7.59 -20.66 32.94
C ALA A 237 -6.31 -21.52 33.02
N TYR A 238 -5.86 -22.08 31.90
CA TYR A 238 -4.59 -22.79 31.82
C TYR A 238 -3.40 -21.87 32.14
N ALA A 239 -3.31 -20.71 31.51
CA ALA A 239 -2.21 -19.76 31.72
C ALA A 239 -2.09 -19.35 33.19
N LEU A 240 -3.21 -19.02 33.84
CA LEU A 240 -3.24 -18.69 35.26
C LEU A 240 -2.82 -19.88 36.14
N SER A 241 -3.29 -21.10 35.83
CA SER A 241 -2.89 -22.29 36.60
C SER A 241 -1.39 -22.56 36.55
N ARG A 242 -0.74 -22.30 35.40
CA ARG A 242 0.72 -22.42 35.23
C ARG A 242 1.50 -21.40 36.06
N ARG A 243 0.89 -20.25 36.34
CA ARG A 243 1.40 -19.22 37.25
C ARG A 243 1.05 -19.50 38.73
N GLY A 244 0.43 -20.64 39.04
CA GLY A 244 0.02 -21.00 40.40
C GLY A 244 -1.25 -20.28 40.88
N LEU A 245 -2.04 -19.73 39.97
CA LEU A 245 -3.23 -18.94 40.26
C LEU A 245 -4.50 -19.67 39.85
N THR A 246 -5.59 -19.40 40.58
CA THR A 246 -6.91 -19.96 40.28
C THR A 246 -7.97 -18.86 40.31
N VAL A 247 -8.90 -18.92 39.35
CA VAL A 247 -10.04 -18.01 39.29
C VAL A 247 -11.14 -18.58 40.17
N ALA A 248 -11.44 -17.93 41.28
CA ALA A 248 -12.55 -18.28 42.15
C ALA A 248 -13.66 -17.22 42.05
N ARG A 249 -14.92 -17.65 42.12
CA ARG A 249 -16.01 -16.70 42.39
C ARG A 249 -15.85 -16.21 43.83
N SER A 250 -15.72 -14.90 44.02
CA SER A 250 -15.93 -14.31 45.34
C SER A 250 -17.34 -14.68 45.80
N GLY A 251 -17.45 -15.38 46.92
CA GLY A 251 -18.73 -15.89 47.44
C GLY A 251 -19.77 -14.78 47.57
N ARG A 252 -21.03 -15.13 47.26
CA ARG A 252 -22.21 -14.49 47.84
C ARG A 252 -22.63 -15.28 49.06
#